data_AF-B5XG68-F1
#
_entry.id   AF-B5XG68-F1
#
_cell.length_a   1.000
_cell.length_b   1.000
_cell.length_c   1.000
_cell.angle_alpha   90.00
_cell.angle_beta   90.00
_cell.angle_gamma   90.00
#
_symmetry.space_group_name_H-M   'P 1'
#
loop_
_entity.id
_entity.type
_entity.pdbx_description
1 polymer ?
#
loop_
_entity_poly.entity_id
_entity_poly.type
_entity_poly.pdbx_seq_one_letter_code
_entity_poly.pdbx_strand_id
1 'polypeptide(L)'
;MNVGVAHSEVNPNTQVMNSRGIWLAYLLLVTVLHVFLLSIPVLTVPLVWTLTNVIHNLVMYLFLHTVKGTPFETPDQGKARLLTHWEQMDNGIQFTSSRKFLTISPIVL
;
A
#
# COMPACT_ATOMS: atom_id res chain seq x y z
N MET A 1 -32.34 18.45 -18.10
CA MET A 1 -30.92 18.10 -18.33
C MET A 1 -30.52 17.10 -17.25
N ASN A 2 -30.22 15.86 -17.62
CA ASN A 2 -29.67 14.88 -16.69
C ASN A 2 -28.17 15.15 -16.61
N VAL A 3 -27.77 16.03 -15.69
CA VAL A 3 -26.35 16.28 -15.39
C VAL A 3 -25.84 15.02 -14.71
N GLY A 4 -25.14 14.18 -15.48
CA GLY A 4 -24.43 13.02 -14.95
C GLY A 4 -23.45 13.51 -13.90
N VAL A 5 -23.77 13.28 -12.63
CA VAL A 5 -22.83 13.56 -11.54
C VAL A 5 -21.75 12.50 -11.65
N ALA A 6 -20.53 12.92 -12.02
CA ALA A 6 -19.37 12.07 -11.86
C ALA A 6 -19.23 11.82 -10.35
N HIS A 7 -19.58 10.62 -9.90
CA HIS A 7 -19.28 10.17 -8.54
C HIS A 7 -17.78 9.87 -8.47
N SER A 8 -16.95 10.90 -8.37
CA SER A 8 -15.58 10.70 -7.90
C SER A 8 -15.68 10.18 -6.47
N GLU A 9 -15.04 9.04 -6.19
CA GLU A 9 -14.99 8.57 -4.81
C GLU A 9 -14.32 9.62 -3.93
N VAL A 10 -15.01 9.97 -2.84
CA VAL A 10 -14.59 11.01 -1.89
C VAL A 10 -13.37 10.58 -1.10
N ASN A 11 -13.09 9.28 -1.01
CA ASN A 11 -11.95 8.75 -0.28
C ASN A 11 -10.95 8.09 -1.26
N PRO A 12 -9.80 8.70 -1.57
CA PRO A 12 -8.84 8.13 -2.50
C PRO A 12 -8.18 6.84 -1.98
N ASN A 13 -8.19 6.59 -0.66
CA ASN A 13 -7.63 5.36 -0.09
C ASN A 13 -8.39 4.10 -0.52
N THR A 14 -9.64 4.22 -0.98
CA THR A 14 -10.43 3.08 -1.45
C THR A 14 -9.96 2.61 -2.82
N GLN A 15 -9.39 3.50 -3.66
CA GLN A 15 -9.06 3.21 -5.05
C GLN A 15 -7.57 3.35 -5.39
N VAL A 16 -6.75 3.94 -4.52
CA VAL A 16 -5.33 4.20 -4.81
C VAL A 16 -4.60 2.94 -5.28
N MET A 17 -4.89 1.80 -4.65
CA MET A 17 -4.24 0.53 -4.96
C MET A 17 -4.69 -0.07 -6.30
N ASN A 18 -5.70 0.49 -6.97
CA ASN A 18 -6.17 0.05 -8.28
C ASN A 18 -5.45 0.75 -9.45
N SER A 19 -4.63 1.78 -9.17
CA SER A 19 -3.86 2.49 -10.20
C SER A 19 -2.59 1.75 -10.60
N ARG A 20 -2.36 1.49 -11.90
CA ARG A 20 -1.10 0.85 -12.38
C ARG A 20 0.17 1.56 -11.91
N GLY A 21 0.12 2.87 -11.70
CA GLY A 21 1.26 3.65 -11.22
C GLY A 21 1.74 3.24 -9.84
N ILE A 22 0.84 2.89 -8.92
CA ILE A 22 1.22 2.49 -7.56
C ILE A 22 1.89 1.12 -7.54
N TRP A 23 1.46 0.21 -8.43
CA TRP A 23 2.07 -1.11 -8.57
C TRP A 23 3.50 -1.00 -9.07
N LEU A 24 3.72 -0.15 -10.09
CA LEU A 24 5.05 0.13 -10.60
C LEU A 24 5.92 0.78 -9.51
N ALA A 25 5.40 1.79 -8.80
CA ALA A 25 6.13 2.45 -7.73
C ALA A 25 6.50 1.48 -6.60
N TYR A 26 5.59 0.58 -6.21
CA TYR A 26 5.84 -0.46 -5.23
C TYR A 26 6.99 -1.38 -5.64
N LEU A 27 6.96 -1.91 -6.86
CA LEU A 27 8.02 -2.79 -7.36
C LEU A 27 9.36 -2.07 -7.42
N LEU A 28 9.38 -0.82 -7.91
CA LEU A 28 10.59 0.00 -7.95
C LEU A 28 11.15 0.26 -6.54
N LEU A 29 10.31 0.60 -5.57
CA LEU A 29 10.75 0.85 -4.19
C LEU A 29 11.37 -0.39 -3.56
N VAL A 30 10.76 -1.56 -3.74
CA VAL A 30 11.31 -2.84 -3.27
C VAL A 30 12.65 -3.15 -3.94
N THR A 31 12.73 -2.99 -5.26
CA THR A 31 13.99 -3.23 -6.00
C THR A 31 15.09 -2.26 -5.58
N VAL A 32 14.78 -0.97 -5.41
CA VAL A 32 15.74 0.03 -4.95
C VAL A 32 16.24 -0.28 -3.55
N LEU A 33 15.34 -0.66 -2.62
CA LEU A 33 15.73 -1.12 -1.28
C LEU A 33 16.70 -2.31 -1.36
N HIS A 34 16.37 -3.32 -2.18
CA HIS A 34 17.18 -4.52 -2.31
C HIS A 34 18.58 -4.22 -2.90
N VAL A 35 18.64 -3.42 -3.97
CA VAL A 35 19.91 -3.00 -4.60
C VAL A 35 20.74 -2.14 -3.63
N PHE A 36 20.10 -1.26 -2.88
CA PHE A 36 20.76 -0.47 -1.84
C PHE A 36 21.39 -1.37 -0.78
N LEU A 37 20.67 -2.38 -0.28
CA LEU A 37 21.21 -3.33 0.70
C LEU A 37 22.35 -4.20 0.11
N LEU A 38 22.23 -4.63 -1.15
CA LEU A 38 23.31 -5.36 -1.86
C LEU A 38 24.60 -4.53 -2.00
N SER A 39 24.50 -3.20 -2.00
CA SER A 39 25.67 -2.32 -2.10
C SER A 39 26.51 -2.27 -0.81
N ILE A 40 26.05 -2.85 0.30
CA ILE A 40 26.73 -2.83 1.60
C ILE A 40 27.70 -4.03 1.70
N PRO A 41 29.04 -3.82 1.71
CA PRO A 41 30.03 -4.90 1.53
C PRO A 41 30.06 -5.97 2.62
N VAL A 42 29.52 -5.68 3.81
CA VAL A 42 29.53 -6.61 4.96
C VAL A 42 28.30 -7.53 4.99
N LEU A 43 27.30 -7.31 4.13
CA LEU A 43 26.08 -8.10 4.10
C LEU A 43 26.21 -9.26 3.11
N THR A 44 25.84 -10.46 3.53
CA THR A 44 25.74 -11.61 2.65
C THR A 44 24.42 -11.57 1.87
N VAL A 45 24.38 -12.19 0.68
CA VAL A 45 23.16 -12.22 -0.17
C VAL A 45 21.93 -12.76 0.59
N PRO A 46 22.01 -13.86 1.36
CA PRO A 46 20.86 -14.33 2.15
C PRO A 46 20.40 -13.31 3.20
N LEU A 47 21.35 -12.62 3.87
CA LEU A 47 21.01 -11.59 4.84
C LEU A 47 20.32 -10.39 4.19
N VAL A 48 20.73 -10.01 2.97
CA VAL A 48 20.09 -8.93 2.22
C VAL A 48 18.64 -9.27 1.88
N TRP A 49 18.34 -10.50 1.44
CA TRP A 49 16.94 -10.92 1.24
C TRP A 49 16.13 -10.87 2.54
N THR A 50 16.67 -11.40 3.64
CA THR A 50 16.01 -11.33 4.96
C THR A 50 15.73 -9.88 5.38
N LEU A 51 16.71 -8.99 5.24
CA LEU A 51 16.54 -7.58 5.58
C LEU A 51 15.54 -6.88 4.66
N THR A 52 15.55 -7.19 3.37
CA THR A 52 14.56 -6.66 2.41
C THR A 52 13.16 -7.07 2.84
N ASN A 53 12.94 -8.34 3.18
CA ASN A 53 11.65 -8.86 3.65
C ASN A 53 11.22 -8.25 4.98
N VAL A 54 12.12 -8.16 5.97
CA VAL A 54 11.79 -7.56 7.28
C VAL A 54 11.46 -6.08 7.17
N ILE A 55 12.26 -5.30 6.45
CA ILE A 55 12.02 -3.86 6.25
C ILE A 55 10.72 -3.64 5.48
N HIS A 56 10.50 -4.41 4.41
CA HIS A 56 9.27 -4.39 3.63
C HIS A 56 8.04 -4.65 4.53
N ASN A 57 8.04 -5.73 5.29
CA ASN A 57 6.93 -6.08 6.17
C ASN A 57 6.68 -5.02 7.24
N LEU A 58 7.72 -4.47 7.85
CA LEU A 58 7.59 -3.41 8.86
C LEU A 58 6.95 -2.15 8.26
N VAL A 59 7.46 -1.69 7.11
CA VAL A 59 6.94 -0.49 6.43
C VAL A 59 5.49 -0.71 5.98
N MET A 60 5.20 -1.86 5.37
CA MET A 60 3.85 -2.19 4.92
C MET A 60 2.88 -2.32 6.08
N TYR A 61 3.31 -2.90 7.22
CA TYR A 61 2.49 -2.98 8.41
C TYR A 61 2.13 -1.59 8.95
N LEU A 62 3.12 -0.70 9.10
CA LEU A 62 2.88 0.66 9.57
C LEU A 62 1.92 1.42 8.63
N PHE A 63 2.17 1.35 7.32
CA PHE A 63 1.33 2.04 6.34
C PHE A 63 -0.09 1.48 6.30
N LEU A 64 -0.25 0.15 6.22
CA LEU A 64 -1.55 -0.48 6.03
C LEU A 64 -2.38 -0.55 7.32
N HIS A 65 -1.74 -0.78 8.48
CA HIS A 65 -2.44 -1.11 9.72
C HIS A 65 -2.30 -0.07 10.83
N THR A 66 -1.44 0.94 10.68
CA THR A 66 -1.28 2.00 11.70
C THR A 66 -1.77 3.36 11.20
N VAL A 67 -1.54 3.71 9.93
CA VAL A 67 -2.01 4.97 9.35
C VAL A 67 -3.53 4.95 9.19
N LYS A 68 -4.20 5.99 9.72
CA LYS A 68 -5.67 6.12 9.76
C LYS A 68 -6.15 7.41 9.11
N GLY A 69 -7.43 7.41 8.71
CA GLY A 69 -8.09 8.60 8.15
C GLY A 69 -7.73 8.87 6.70
N THR A 70 -8.12 10.07 6.24
CA THR A 70 -7.94 10.58 4.88
C THR A 70 -7.38 12.01 4.98
N PRO A 71 -6.04 12.18 5.03
CA PRO A 71 -5.42 13.46 5.44
C PRO A 71 -5.81 14.68 4.59
N PHE A 72 -6.37 14.47 3.40
CA PHE A 72 -6.67 15.52 2.42
C PHE A 72 -8.13 15.54 1.95
N GLU A 73 -9.02 14.77 2.58
CA GLU A 73 -10.44 14.73 2.21
C GLU A 73 -11.32 15.29 3.32
N THR A 74 -11.65 16.57 3.19
CA THR A 74 -12.59 17.30 4.05
C THR A 74 -14.07 16.86 3.94
N PRO A 75 -14.60 16.31 2.82
CA PRO A 75 -16.03 15.99 2.73
C PRO A 75 -16.45 14.68 3.41
N ASP A 76 -15.53 13.87 3.95
CA ASP A 76 -15.82 12.53 4.47
C ASP A 76 -16.63 12.52 5.79
N GLN A 77 -16.85 13.69 6.42
CA GLN A 77 -17.58 13.84 7.70
C GLN A 77 -17.07 12.93 8.82
N GLY A 78 -15.80 12.49 8.73
CA GLY A 78 -15.14 11.66 9.72
C GLY A 78 -15.45 10.16 9.62
N LYS A 79 -16.07 9.66 8.55
CA LYS A 79 -16.37 8.23 8.38
C LYS A 79 -15.11 7.37 8.42
N ALA A 80 -14.05 7.78 7.73
CA ALA A 80 -12.78 7.08 7.65
C ALA A 80 -11.81 7.40 8.80
N ARG A 81 -12.17 8.32 9.71
CA ARG A 81 -11.25 8.87 10.74
C ARG A 81 -10.58 7.79 11.60
N LEU A 82 -11.30 6.72 11.90
CA LEU A 82 -10.80 5.62 12.74
C LEU A 82 -10.30 4.40 11.95
N LEU A 83 -10.55 4.39 10.65
CA LEU A 83 -10.20 3.28 9.77
C LEU A 83 -8.76 3.41 9.30
N THR A 84 -8.05 2.29 9.33
CA THR A 84 -6.71 2.12 8.77
C THR A 84 -6.76 2.11 7.24
N HIS A 85 -5.62 2.32 6.59
CA HIS A 85 -5.56 2.24 5.13
C HIS A 85 -6.02 0.86 4.60
N TRP A 86 -5.68 -0.22 5.31
CA TRP A 86 -6.15 -1.57 4.98
C TRP A 86 -7.67 -1.72 5.07
N GLU A 87 -8.31 -1.14 6.09
CA GLU A 87 -9.76 -1.22 6.28
C GLU A 87 -10.51 -0.39 5.23
N GLN A 88 -9.93 0.74 4.79
CA GLN A 88 -10.52 1.61 3.76
C GLN A 88 -10.40 1.04 2.34
N MET A 89 -9.31 0.33 2.03
CA MET A 89 -9.00 -0.14 0.67
C MET A 89 -10.14 -0.98 0.06
N ASP A 90 -10.43 -0.74 -1.23
CA ASP A 90 -11.48 -1.41 -1.99
C ASP A 90 -12.85 -1.41 -1.29
N ASN A 91 -13.17 -0.33 -0.56
CA ASN A 91 -14.41 -0.20 0.22
C ASN A 91 -14.61 -1.36 1.22
N GLY A 92 -13.51 -1.94 1.73
CA GLY A 92 -13.56 -3.08 2.66
C GLY A 92 -13.86 -4.44 2.02
N ILE A 93 -14.03 -4.50 0.69
CA ILE A 93 -14.26 -5.77 -0.03
C ILE A 93 -13.02 -6.65 0.12
N GLN A 94 -13.24 -7.89 0.58
CA GLN A 94 -12.16 -8.85 0.79
C GLN A 94 -11.78 -9.56 -0.52
N PHE A 95 -10.58 -10.16 -0.56
CA PHE A 95 -10.10 -10.98 -1.68
C PHE A 95 -10.04 -10.29 -3.06
N THR A 96 -9.97 -8.96 -3.08
CA THR A 96 -9.68 -8.18 -4.30
C THR A 96 -8.25 -8.46 -4.78
N SER A 97 -7.96 -8.11 -6.04
CA SER A 97 -6.62 -8.27 -6.63
C SER A 97 -5.54 -7.53 -5.82
N SER A 98 -5.85 -6.30 -5.40
CA SER A 98 -4.96 -5.45 -4.59
C SER A 98 -4.67 -6.08 -3.22
N ARG A 99 -5.70 -6.56 -2.51
CA ARG A 99 -5.52 -7.27 -1.23
C ARG A 99 -4.71 -8.54 -1.39
N LYS A 100 -5.02 -9.37 -2.40
CA LYS A 100 -4.28 -10.60 -2.68
C LYS A 100 -2.80 -10.32 -2.94
N PHE A 101 -2.51 -9.30 -3.75
CA PHE A 101 -1.14 -8.90 -4.04
C PHE A 101 -0.37 -8.50 -2.78
N LEU A 102 -0.95 -7.65 -1.94
CA LEU A 102 -0.30 -7.19 -0.71
C LEU A 102 -0.10 -8.32 0.30
N THR A 103 -1.03 -9.28 0.38
CA THR A 103 -0.91 -10.47 1.23
C THR A 103 0.13 -11.47 0.72
N ILE A 104 0.23 -11.67 -0.60
CA ILE A 104 1.16 -12.65 -1.21
C ILE A 104 2.59 -12.10 -1.28
N SER A 105 2.75 -10.79 -1.43
CA SER A 105 4.06 -10.13 -1.57
C SER A 105 5.11 -10.59 -0.55
N PRO A 106 4.88 -10.58 0.77
CA PRO A 106 5.89 -10.99 1.75
C PRO A 106 6.20 -12.49 1.74
N ILE A 107 5.41 -13.33 1.05
CA ILE A 107 5.65 -14.76 0.87
C ILE A 107 6.60 -15.00 -0.32
N VAL A 108 6.48 -14.17 -1.35
CA VAL A 108 7.30 -14.25 -2.57
C VAL A 108 8.68 -13.62 -2.37
N LEU A 109 8.75 -12.59 -1.53
CA LEU A 109 9.93 -11.78 -1.26
C LEU A 109 10.86 -12.45 -0.24
#